data_AF-A0A7V9MEN6-F1
#
_entry.id   AF-A0A7V9MEN6-F1
#
_cell.length_a   1.000
_cell.length_b   1.000
_cell.length_c   1.000
_cell.angle_alpha   90.00
_cell.angle_beta   90.00
_cell.angle_gamma   90.00
#
_symmetry.space_group_name_H-M   'P 1'
#
loop_
_entity.id
_entity.type
_entity.pdbx_description
1 polymer ?
#
loop_
_entity_poly.entity_id
_entity_poly.type
_entity_poly.pdbx_seq_one_letter_code
_entity_poly.pdbx_strand_id
1 'polypeptide(L)'
;MAPTVPRPQRDIRRRLRSSLAFVLAAAVGALLALGPAASLAEEKGGGATTDGTTTPPGSTSTGGSTSTTGSSTASPTTTTLPRVTTTVRVPSRRPRPKPAPKASPAPMAVPAPPAPGNPGTTATGGEDSSFGSSGSAPSGASVSFITPFPVVRIAGSLTRGGVRIRLLTVRAPVGTTVAARCLGEGCPRALGRRALSLRVARSGRPVRLKAMQRGFRSGVRLEIHVSRSGLYGKYTRFRIRRGQAPARTDMCLSPTAAARPARCPGAR
;
A
#
# COMPACT_ATOMS: atom_id res chain seq x y z
N MET A 1 46.21 -16.02 -15.39
CA MET A 1 44.93 -15.71 -14.72
C MET A 1 44.39 -14.41 -15.32
N ALA A 2 43.38 -14.49 -16.19
CA ALA A 2 42.80 -13.32 -16.86
C ALA A 2 41.51 -12.86 -16.15
N PRO A 3 41.29 -11.55 -15.96
CA PRO A 3 40.08 -11.04 -15.30
C PRO A 3 38.87 -11.13 -16.22
N THR A 4 37.80 -11.74 -15.73
CA THR A 4 36.49 -11.83 -16.41
C THR A 4 35.78 -10.48 -16.38
N VAL A 5 35.67 -9.83 -17.54
CA VAL A 5 34.92 -8.57 -17.73
C VAL A 5 33.42 -8.88 -17.86
N PRO A 6 32.53 -8.25 -17.05
CA PRO A 6 31.08 -8.41 -17.22
C PRO A 6 30.57 -7.58 -18.40
N ARG A 7 29.83 -8.22 -19.32
CA ARG A 7 29.15 -7.57 -20.44
C ARG A 7 27.83 -6.89 -19.98
N PRO A 8 27.65 -5.57 -20.11
CA PRO A 8 26.34 -4.94 -20.19
C PRO A 8 25.89 -4.89 -21.66
N GLN A 9 24.65 -4.52 -21.95
CA GLN A 9 24.07 -4.21 -23.29
C GLN A 9 23.13 -5.26 -23.93
N ARG A 10 22.02 -5.63 -23.26
CA ARG A 10 20.81 -6.07 -24.00
C ARG A 10 19.47 -5.48 -23.55
N ASP A 11 19.45 -4.63 -22.51
CA ASP A 11 18.18 -4.21 -21.88
C ASP A 11 17.69 -2.78 -22.28
N ILE A 12 18.36 -2.13 -23.23
CA ILE A 12 18.05 -0.74 -23.63
C ILE A 12 16.93 -0.68 -24.68
N ARG A 13 16.87 -1.63 -25.63
CA ARG A 13 15.92 -1.56 -26.75
C ARG A 13 14.45 -1.81 -26.36
N ARG A 14 14.15 -2.50 -25.25
CA ARG A 14 12.77 -2.64 -24.74
C ARG A 14 12.22 -1.39 -24.04
N ARG A 15 13.09 -0.46 -23.61
CA ARG A 15 12.67 0.75 -22.88
C ARG A 15 12.21 1.91 -23.78
N LEU A 16 12.68 1.97 -25.03
CA LEU A 16 12.25 3.04 -25.94
C LEU A 16 10.84 2.82 -26.52
N ARG A 17 10.45 1.59 -26.84
CA ARG A 17 9.10 1.33 -27.39
C ARG A 17 7.97 1.56 -26.39
N SER A 18 8.21 1.39 -25.08
CA SER A 18 7.18 1.62 -24.05
C SER A 18 7.03 3.09 -23.64
N SER A 19 8.03 3.93 -23.88
CA SER A 19 7.98 5.35 -23.47
C SER A 19 7.28 6.22 -24.52
N LEU A 20 7.43 5.88 -25.81
CA LEU A 20 6.79 6.61 -26.91
C LEU A 20 5.26 6.44 -26.92
N ALA A 21 4.75 5.27 -26.58
CA ALA A 21 3.30 5.03 -26.49
C ALA A 21 2.61 5.84 -25.36
N PHE A 22 3.32 6.13 -24.27
CA PHE A 22 2.76 6.88 -23.14
C PHE A 22 2.75 8.40 -23.38
N VAL A 23 3.71 8.93 -24.15
CA VAL A 23 3.76 10.36 -24.47
C VAL A 23 2.71 10.73 -25.53
N LEU A 24 2.47 9.86 -26.51
CA LEU A 24 1.43 10.07 -27.53
C LEU A 24 0.01 10.05 -26.94
N ALA A 25 -0.28 9.17 -25.99
CA ALA A 25 -1.60 9.11 -25.35
C ALA A 25 -1.93 10.36 -24.49
N ALA A 26 -0.91 10.98 -23.88
CA ALA A 26 -1.11 12.20 -23.07
C ALA A 26 -1.30 13.46 -23.94
N ALA A 27 -0.68 13.54 -25.11
CA ALA A 27 -0.80 14.70 -26.00
C ALA A 27 -2.18 14.77 -26.69
N VAL A 28 -2.78 13.62 -27.07
CA VAL A 28 -4.11 13.58 -27.70
C VAL A 28 -5.21 13.93 -26.69
N GLY A 29 -5.06 13.58 -25.41
CA GLY A 29 -6.03 13.94 -24.37
C GLY A 29 -6.06 15.44 -24.02
N ALA A 30 -4.95 16.16 -24.22
CA ALA A 30 -4.86 17.59 -23.92
C ALA A 30 -5.46 18.47 -25.02
N LEU A 31 -5.52 18.01 -26.28
CA LEU A 31 -6.11 18.79 -27.38
C LEU A 31 -7.64 18.77 -27.40
N LEU A 32 -8.30 17.85 -26.70
CA LEU A 32 -9.77 17.75 -26.66
C LEU A 32 -10.43 18.55 -25.50
N ALA A 33 -9.64 19.30 -24.73
CA ALA A 33 -10.14 20.07 -23.57
C ALA A 33 -10.10 21.61 -23.76
N LEU A 34 -9.85 22.11 -24.99
CA LEU A 34 -10.09 23.51 -25.35
C LEU A 34 -11.37 23.59 -26.20
N GLY A 35 -12.52 23.56 -25.53
CA GLY A 35 -13.77 24.07 -26.10
C GLY A 35 -13.84 25.59 -25.94
N PRO A 36 -14.39 26.33 -26.92
CA PRO A 36 -14.47 27.79 -26.89
C PRO A 36 -15.49 28.28 -25.85
N ALA A 37 -15.14 29.41 -25.23
CA ALA A 37 -15.98 30.15 -24.30
C ALA A 37 -17.00 31.04 -25.05
N ALA A 38 -18.11 31.32 -24.33
CA ALA A 38 -19.13 32.35 -24.55
C ALA A 38 -20.24 32.07 -25.58
N SER A 39 -21.49 31.99 -25.10
CA SER A 39 -22.40 33.15 -25.22
C SER A 39 -23.64 33.04 -24.31
N LEU A 40 -24.16 34.21 -23.95
CA LEU A 40 -25.34 34.51 -23.13
C LEU A 40 -26.66 34.31 -23.91
N ALA A 41 -27.73 33.90 -23.20
CA ALA A 41 -29.16 34.25 -23.36
C ALA A 41 -29.96 33.26 -22.46
N GLU A 42 -30.64 33.66 -21.39
CA GLU A 42 -31.91 34.40 -21.28
C GLU A 42 -33.19 33.59 -21.65
N GLU A 43 -34.09 33.58 -20.66
CA GLU A 43 -35.54 33.31 -20.62
C GLU A 43 -36.16 31.91 -20.83
N LYS A 44 -37.18 31.69 -19.98
CA LYS A 44 -38.47 30.98 -20.16
C LYS A 44 -38.60 29.47 -19.88
N GLY A 45 -39.24 29.18 -18.73
CA GLY A 45 -40.64 28.75 -18.66
C GLY A 45 -41.05 27.34 -19.13
N GLY A 46 -41.78 26.62 -18.26
CA GLY A 46 -42.57 25.41 -18.56
C GLY A 46 -41.80 24.11 -18.26
N GLY A 47 -42.25 23.18 -17.43
CA GLY A 47 -43.62 22.75 -17.14
C GLY A 47 -44.04 21.63 -18.08
N ALA A 48 -43.72 20.36 -17.76
CA ALA A 48 -44.50 19.18 -18.17
C ALA A 48 -43.90 17.89 -17.58
N THR A 49 -44.76 17.22 -16.82
CA THR A 49 -44.82 15.78 -16.55
C THR A 49 -44.64 14.91 -17.80
N THR A 50 -43.98 13.75 -17.66
CA THR A 50 -44.48 12.47 -18.20
C THR A 50 -43.81 11.27 -17.53
N ASP A 51 -44.66 10.41 -16.98
CA ASP A 51 -44.40 9.00 -16.69
C ASP A 51 -44.05 8.21 -17.96
N GLY A 52 -43.29 7.13 -17.83
CA GLY A 52 -42.89 6.30 -18.97
C GLY A 52 -42.18 5.01 -18.59
N THR A 53 -42.91 4.11 -17.95
CA THR A 53 -42.68 2.66 -17.93
C THR A 53 -42.27 2.12 -19.31
N THR A 54 -41.18 1.34 -19.40
CA THR A 54 -41.05 0.15 -20.27
C THR A 54 -39.80 -0.66 -19.90
N THR A 55 -40.00 -1.97 -19.74
CA THR A 55 -39.05 -3.09 -19.55
C THR A 55 -39.57 -4.22 -20.48
N PRO A 56 -38.88 -5.34 -20.81
CA PRO A 56 -37.49 -5.71 -21.17
C PRO A 56 -37.50 -6.31 -22.63
N PRO A 57 -36.81 -7.41 -23.04
CA PRO A 57 -35.49 -8.01 -22.74
C PRO A 57 -34.59 -8.17 -24.00
N GLY A 58 -33.33 -8.62 -23.87
CA GLY A 58 -32.47 -8.91 -25.03
C GLY A 58 -31.21 -9.70 -24.71
N SER A 59 -31.33 -11.03 -24.76
CA SER A 59 -30.25 -12.02 -24.77
C SER A 59 -29.62 -12.13 -26.16
N THR A 60 -28.29 -12.05 -26.29
CA THR A 60 -27.58 -12.59 -27.47
C THR A 60 -26.28 -13.26 -27.05
N SER A 61 -26.29 -14.58 -27.16
CA SER A 61 -25.13 -15.47 -27.17
C SER A 61 -24.63 -15.64 -28.61
N THR A 62 -23.34 -15.43 -28.84
CA THR A 62 -22.62 -15.82 -30.07
C THR A 62 -21.25 -16.33 -29.59
N GLY A 63 -20.85 -17.60 -29.71
CA GLY A 63 -21.09 -18.54 -30.78
C GLY A 63 -19.96 -18.40 -31.81
N GLY A 64 -18.76 -18.87 -31.48
CA GLY A 64 -17.58 -18.71 -32.33
C GLY A 64 -16.63 -19.90 -32.20
N SER A 65 -17.04 -21.02 -32.79
CA SER A 65 -16.20 -22.19 -33.04
C SER A 65 -15.50 -22.02 -34.38
N THR A 66 -14.17 -21.99 -34.39
CA THR A 66 -13.37 -22.21 -35.61
C THR A 66 -12.27 -23.21 -35.30
N SER A 67 -12.54 -24.44 -35.72
CA SER A 67 -11.58 -25.50 -35.99
C SER A 67 -10.90 -25.21 -37.34
N THR A 68 -9.57 -25.13 -37.36
CA THR A 68 -8.80 -25.39 -38.59
C THR A 68 -7.52 -26.17 -38.31
N THR A 69 -7.52 -27.32 -38.99
CA THR A 69 -6.56 -28.40 -39.20
C THR A 69 -5.26 -27.97 -39.91
N GLY A 70 -4.17 -28.72 -39.69
CA GLY A 70 -3.03 -28.87 -40.62
C GLY A 70 -1.65 -28.69 -39.98
N SER A 71 -0.88 -29.78 -39.74
CA SER A 71 0.25 -30.27 -40.56
C SER A 71 1.42 -29.26 -40.67
N SER A 72 2.70 -29.56 -40.48
CA SER A 72 3.46 -30.80 -40.66
C SER A 72 4.91 -30.61 -40.15
N THR A 73 5.50 -31.72 -39.71
CA THR A 73 6.88 -32.19 -39.99
C THR A 73 8.07 -31.20 -39.93
N ALA A 74 8.87 -31.31 -38.86
CA ALA A 74 10.33 -31.44 -38.96
C ALA A 74 10.92 -31.95 -37.62
N SER A 75 11.37 -33.20 -37.60
CA SER A 75 12.13 -33.80 -36.49
C SER A 75 13.55 -33.23 -36.44
N PRO A 76 14.01 -32.69 -35.29
CA PRO A 76 15.44 -32.52 -35.07
C PRO A 76 16.04 -33.84 -34.56
N THR A 77 16.85 -34.48 -35.41
CA THR A 77 17.74 -35.58 -35.04
C THR A 77 18.61 -35.15 -33.86
N THR A 78 18.32 -35.68 -32.67
CA THR A 78 19.09 -35.39 -31.47
C THR A 78 20.12 -36.49 -31.30
N THR A 79 21.35 -36.23 -31.78
CA THR A 79 22.53 -37.06 -31.53
C THR A 79 22.73 -37.23 -30.03
N THR A 80 22.42 -38.43 -29.54
CA THR A 80 22.57 -38.81 -28.13
C THR A 80 24.04 -39.11 -27.87
N LEU A 81 24.75 -38.17 -27.25
CA LEU A 81 26.09 -38.42 -26.72
C LEU A 81 26.00 -39.30 -25.46
N PRO A 82 26.93 -40.25 -25.27
CA PRO A 82 26.96 -41.09 -24.09
C PRO A 82 27.20 -40.24 -22.84
N ARG A 83 26.20 -40.26 -21.94
CA ARG A 83 26.22 -39.60 -20.65
C ARG A 83 27.20 -40.31 -19.72
N VAL A 84 28.45 -39.83 -19.69
CA VAL A 84 29.45 -40.23 -18.70
C VAL A 84 28.92 -39.84 -17.32
N THR A 85 28.51 -40.84 -16.55
CA THR A 85 27.97 -40.66 -15.20
C THR A 85 29.13 -40.69 -14.21
N THR A 86 29.70 -39.53 -13.90
CA THR A 86 30.71 -39.41 -12.85
C THR A 86 30.00 -39.42 -11.49
N THR A 87 29.99 -40.57 -10.83
CA THR A 87 29.53 -40.73 -9.45
C THR A 87 30.50 -40.03 -8.50
N VAL A 88 30.25 -38.73 -8.26
CA VAL A 88 30.94 -38.00 -7.19
C VAL A 88 30.42 -38.51 -5.86
N ARG A 89 31.24 -39.33 -5.18
CA ARG A 89 30.98 -39.84 -3.83
C ARG A 89 31.05 -38.67 -2.85
N VAL A 90 29.89 -38.07 -2.55
CA VAL A 90 29.77 -37.03 -1.53
C VAL A 90 30.07 -37.66 -0.16
N PRO A 91 31.07 -37.17 0.60
CA PRO A 91 31.34 -37.67 1.94
C PRO A 91 30.12 -37.39 2.82
N SER A 92 29.53 -38.48 3.32
CA SER A 92 28.39 -38.46 4.23
C SER A 92 28.78 -37.67 5.48
N ARG A 93 28.33 -36.41 5.56
CA ARG A 93 28.57 -35.56 6.73
C ARG A 93 27.79 -36.16 7.89
N ARG A 94 28.51 -36.63 8.93
CA ARG A 94 27.90 -37.05 10.20
C ARG A 94 26.87 -35.98 10.62
N PRO A 95 25.61 -36.36 10.89
CA PRO A 95 24.62 -35.42 11.39
C PRO A 95 25.15 -34.82 12.69
N ARG A 96 25.27 -33.49 12.71
CA ARG A 96 25.65 -32.76 13.92
C ARG A 96 24.62 -33.11 15.01
N PRO A 97 25.04 -33.50 16.22
CA PRO A 97 24.11 -33.75 17.31
C PRO A 97 23.24 -32.52 17.53
N LYS A 98 21.92 -32.73 17.54
CA LYS A 98 20.92 -31.70 17.79
C LYS A 98 21.23 -31.06 19.15
N PRO A 99 21.47 -29.74 19.23
CA PRO A 99 21.74 -29.08 20.50
C PRO A 99 20.60 -29.39 21.49
N ALA A 100 20.96 -29.87 22.68
CA ALA A 100 19.99 -30.10 23.74
C ALA A 100 19.21 -28.80 24.01
N PRO A 101 17.87 -28.88 24.18
CA PRO A 101 17.06 -27.71 24.49
C PRO A 101 17.58 -27.09 25.78
N LYS A 102 18.11 -25.87 25.68
CA LYS A 102 18.54 -25.08 26.82
C LYS A 102 17.29 -24.82 27.67
N ALA A 103 17.31 -25.26 28.93
CA ALA A 103 16.22 -25.09 29.88
C ALA A 103 15.70 -23.66 29.82
N SER A 104 14.40 -23.51 29.55
CA SER A 104 13.74 -22.22 29.53
C SER A 104 13.84 -21.62 30.94
N PRO A 105 14.36 -20.40 31.11
CA PRO A 105 14.40 -19.77 32.42
C PRO A 105 12.98 -19.67 32.98
N ALA A 106 12.84 -20.00 34.26
CA ALA A 106 11.57 -19.89 34.97
C ALA A 106 11.01 -18.47 34.82
N PRO A 107 9.70 -18.31 34.58
CA PRO A 107 9.08 -17.00 34.49
C PRO A 107 9.29 -16.26 35.82
N MET A 108 10.06 -15.18 35.80
CA MET A 108 10.10 -14.24 36.92
C MET A 108 8.69 -13.67 37.08
N ALA A 109 8.12 -13.82 38.28
CA ALA A 109 6.85 -13.25 38.66
C ALA A 109 6.87 -11.74 38.40
N VAL A 110 6.02 -11.28 37.49
CA VAL A 110 5.80 -9.85 37.25
C VAL A 110 5.02 -9.31 38.45
N PRO A 111 5.52 -8.31 39.19
CA PRO A 111 4.79 -7.70 40.29
C PRO A 111 3.47 -7.10 39.79
N ALA A 112 2.40 -7.37 40.53
CA ALA A 112 1.06 -6.88 40.23
C ALA A 112 1.04 -5.34 40.14
N PRO A 113 0.36 -4.75 39.15
CA PRO A 113 0.24 -3.31 39.05
C PRO A 113 -0.52 -2.74 40.27
N PRO A 114 -0.11 -1.58 40.81
CA PRO A 114 -0.81 -0.92 41.90
C PRO A 114 -2.22 -0.52 41.47
N ALA A 115 -3.19 -0.71 42.36
CA ALA A 115 -4.59 -0.38 42.14
C ALA A 115 -4.78 1.13 41.88
N PRO A 116 -5.66 1.52 40.94
CA PRO A 116 -6.01 2.93 40.72
C PRO A 116 -6.78 3.49 41.93
N GLY A 117 -6.24 4.56 42.52
CA GLY A 117 -6.92 5.33 43.55
C GLY A 117 -8.09 6.12 42.96
N ASN A 118 -9.26 6.01 43.59
CA ASN A 118 -10.46 6.74 43.22
C ASN A 118 -10.28 8.25 43.51
N PRO A 119 -10.49 9.15 42.53
CA PRO A 119 -10.56 10.58 42.79
C PRO A 119 -11.83 10.91 43.57
N GLY A 120 -11.64 11.55 44.72
CA GLY A 120 -12.69 12.02 45.62
C GLY A 120 -13.63 13.01 44.95
N THR A 121 -14.92 12.74 45.14
CA THR A 121 -16.06 13.61 44.86
C THR A 121 -15.95 14.87 45.74
N THR A 122 -15.81 16.04 45.12
CA THR A 122 -16.08 17.32 45.80
C THR A 122 -17.23 17.98 45.06
N ALA A 123 -18.42 17.89 45.65
CA ALA A 123 -19.59 18.68 45.26
C ALA A 123 -19.61 19.95 46.12
N THR A 124 -19.68 21.12 45.50
CA THR A 124 -20.18 22.34 46.15
C THR A 124 -20.77 23.22 45.05
N GLY A 125 -22.04 23.58 45.24
CA GLY A 125 -22.90 24.19 44.24
C GLY A 125 -22.64 25.68 43.99
N GLY A 126 -23.35 26.17 42.98
CA GLY A 126 -23.44 27.55 42.55
C GLY A 126 -24.48 27.63 41.45
N GLU A 127 -25.69 27.99 41.85
CA GLU A 127 -26.89 28.15 41.03
C GLU A 127 -26.84 29.45 40.20
N ASP A 128 -27.68 29.48 39.17
CA ASP A 128 -28.21 30.64 38.45
C ASP A 128 -27.30 31.43 37.49
N SER A 129 -27.50 31.24 36.18
CA SER A 129 -28.14 32.27 35.33
C SER A 129 -28.04 32.00 33.82
N SER A 130 -29.15 32.35 33.16
CA SER A 130 -29.29 32.77 31.76
C SER A 130 -29.24 31.71 30.65
N PHE A 131 -30.45 31.20 30.37
CA PHE A 131 -30.88 30.76 29.05
C PHE A 131 -30.80 31.92 28.06
N GLY A 132 -29.81 31.86 27.18
CA GLY A 132 -29.63 32.83 26.11
C GLY A 132 -29.07 32.16 24.88
N SER A 133 -29.91 32.09 23.84
CA SER A 133 -29.55 31.84 22.45
C SER A 133 -29.32 30.38 22.05
N SER A 134 -30.39 29.80 21.50
CA SER A 134 -30.37 28.75 20.48
C SER A 134 -29.60 29.23 19.24
N GLY A 135 -28.29 29.40 19.39
CA GLY A 135 -27.38 29.44 18.26
C GLY A 135 -27.35 28.03 17.69
N SER A 136 -27.93 27.85 16.51
CA SER A 136 -27.84 26.61 15.72
C SER A 136 -26.38 26.17 15.71
N ALA A 137 -26.04 25.19 16.55
CA ALA A 137 -24.68 24.67 16.62
C ALA A 137 -24.31 24.24 15.19
N PRO A 138 -23.16 24.66 14.65
CA PRO A 138 -22.79 24.29 13.29
C PRO A 138 -22.87 22.77 13.23
N SER A 139 -23.86 22.27 12.50
CA SER A 139 -24.15 20.84 12.35
C SER A 139 -22.82 20.18 12.00
N GLY A 140 -22.23 19.53 13.01
CA GLY A 140 -20.82 19.20 12.99
C GLY A 140 -20.60 18.28 11.80
N ALA A 141 -19.96 18.80 10.75
CA ALA A 141 -19.74 18.06 9.52
C ALA A 141 -19.11 16.71 9.89
N SER A 142 -19.90 15.64 9.78
CA SER A 142 -19.49 14.32 10.23
C SER A 142 -18.31 13.87 9.38
N VAL A 143 -17.14 13.72 10.02
CA VAL A 143 -15.92 13.35 9.31
C VAL A 143 -15.98 11.88 8.92
N SER A 144 -16.04 11.60 7.62
CA SER A 144 -16.07 10.22 7.09
C SER A 144 -14.66 9.63 6.99
N PHE A 145 -14.40 8.55 7.74
CA PHE A 145 -13.16 7.79 7.70
C PHE A 145 -13.26 6.54 6.82
N ILE A 146 -12.10 6.08 6.33
CA ILE A 146 -12.00 4.75 5.72
C ILE A 146 -12.39 3.68 6.76
N THR A 147 -13.41 2.88 6.44
CA THR A 147 -13.92 1.81 7.30
C THR A 147 -13.77 0.44 6.64
N PRO A 148 -13.18 -0.57 7.33
CA PRO A 148 -12.51 -0.47 8.63
C PRO A 148 -11.22 0.37 8.55
N PHE A 149 -10.81 0.95 9.69
CA PHE A 149 -9.64 1.82 9.73
C PHE A 149 -8.35 1.04 9.41
N PRO A 150 -7.46 1.57 8.55
CA PRO A 150 -6.29 0.83 8.11
C PRO A 150 -5.32 0.43 9.23
N VAL A 151 -4.79 -0.79 9.13
CA VAL A 151 -3.79 -1.33 10.07
C VAL A 151 -2.48 -1.60 9.34
N VAL A 152 -1.42 -0.91 9.75
CA VAL A 152 -0.05 -1.10 9.25
C VAL A 152 0.74 -1.94 10.25
N ARG A 153 1.28 -3.07 9.78
CA ARG A 153 2.11 -3.99 10.58
C ARG A 153 3.53 -4.01 10.03
N ILE A 154 4.49 -3.87 10.94
CA ILE A 154 5.93 -3.98 10.66
C ILE A 154 6.53 -5.03 11.59
N ALA A 155 7.36 -5.91 11.06
CA ALA A 155 8.16 -6.83 11.86
C ALA A 155 9.54 -7.06 11.21
N GLY A 156 10.53 -7.36 12.04
CA GLY A 156 11.90 -7.49 11.61
C GLY A 156 12.85 -7.75 12.78
N SER A 157 14.14 -7.61 12.51
CA SER A 157 15.20 -7.70 13.52
C SER A 157 16.04 -6.43 13.54
N LEU A 158 16.53 -6.06 14.71
CA LEU A 158 17.50 -4.97 14.86
C LEU A 158 18.86 -5.41 14.31
N THR A 159 19.63 -4.46 13.78
CA THR A 159 21.02 -4.67 13.37
C THR A 159 21.90 -3.59 14.00
N ARG A 160 23.22 -3.77 14.00
CA ARG A 160 24.17 -2.79 14.59
C ARG A 160 24.00 -1.36 14.04
N GLY A 161 23.56 -1.23 12.79
CA GLY A 161 23.41 0.05 12.08
C GLY A 161 21.98 0.43 11.69
N GLY A 162 20.96 -0.32 12.11
CA GLY A 162 19.57 -0.05 11.71
C GLY A 162 18.66 -1.24 11.93
N VAL A 163 17.83 -1.57 10.92
CA VAL A 163 16.86 -2.67 11.01
C VAL A 163 16.81 -3.50 9.73
N ARG A 164 16.49 -4.79 9.87
CA ARG A 164 16.11 -5.67 8.77
C ARG A 164 14.61 -5.92 8.87
N ILE A 165 13.84 -5.27 8.00
CA ILE A 165 12.40 -5.48 7.90
C ILE A 165 12.16 -6.81 7.18
N ARG A 166 11.45 -7.73 7.84
CA ARG A 166 11.04 -9.03 7.27
C ARG A 166 9.59 -9.03 6.84
N LEU A 167 8.77 -8.20 7.49
CA LEU A 167 7.35 -8.08 7.19
C LEU A 167 6.96 -6.60 7.23
N LEU A 168 6.35 -6.15 6.15
CA LEU A 168 5.64 -4.87 6.10
C LEU A 168 4.33 -5.10 5.35
N THR A 169 3.22 -4.97 6.06
CA THR A 169 1.89 -5.24 5.53
C THR A 169 0.88 -4.19 5.93
N VAL A 170 -0.12 -3.99 5.07
CA VAL A 170 -1.22 -3.06 5.28
C VAL A 170 -2.53 -3.80 5.10
N ARG A 171 -3.38 -3.79 6.13
CA ARG A 171 -4.78 -4.21 6.03
C ARG A 171 -5.64 -2.97 5.83
N ALA A 172 -6.40 -2.93 4.75
CA ALA A 172 -7.30 -1.84 4.40
C ALA A 172 -8.47 -2.40 3.55
N PRO A 173 -9.60 -1.69 3.46
CA PRO A 173 -10.72 -2.09 2.60
C PRO A 173 -10.37 -2.02 1.11
N VAL A 174 -11.21 -2.67 0.29
CA VAL A 174 -11.11 -2.63 -1.18
C VAL A 174 -11.20 -1.21 -1.71
N GLY A 175 -10.50 -0.95 -2.81
CA GLY A 175 -10.52 0.37 -3.48
C GLY A 175 -9.66 1.42 -2.78
N THR A 176 -9.00 1.08 -1.67
CA THR A 176 -7.99 1.94 -1.06
C THR A 176 -6.68 1.87 -1.83
N THR A 177 -5.97 3.00 -1.88
CA THR A 177 -4.63 3.11 -2.44
C THR A 177 -3.62 3.14 -1.30
N VAL A 178 -2.67 2.22 -1.34
CA VAL A 178 -1.53 2.16 -0.43
C VAL A 178 -0.31 2.67 -1.18
N ALA A 179 0.15 3.86 -0.83
CA ALA A 179 1.39 4.44 -1.34
C ALA A 179 2.47 4.41 -0.27
N ALA A 180 3.67 3.96 -0.62
CA ALA A 180 4.78 3.87 0.31
C ALA A 180 6.03 4.55 -0.26
N ARG A 181 6.70 5.35 0.57
CA ARG A 181 7.90 6.12 0.22
C ARG A 181 9.04 5.76 1.15
N CYS A 182 10.25 5.81 0.61
CA CYS A 182 11.48 5.69 1.37
C CYS A 182 12.26 7.00 1.21
N LEU A 183 12.59 7.66 2.31
CA LEU A 183 13.35 8.90 2.32
C LEU A 183 14.64 8.76 3.16
N GLY A 184 15.71 9.44 2.73
CA GLY A 184 16.99 9.52 3.45
C GLY A 184 18.14 8.70 2.84
N GLU A 185 19.36 8.95 3.33
CA GLU A 185 20.60 8.28 2.92
C GLU A 185 20.60 6.82 3.40
N GLY A 186 20.35 5.89 2.48
CA GLY A 186 20.13 4.48 2.83
C GLY A 186 18.82 3.94 2.26
N CYS A 187 17.98 4.81 1.70
CA CYS A 187 16.95 4.37 0.80
C CYS A 187 17.56 3.87 -0.52
N PRO A 188 17.16 2.69 -0.99
CA PRO A 188 17.62 2.19 -2.28
C PRO A 188 17.19 3.17 -3.38
N ARG A 189 18.06 3.45 -4.36
CA ARG A 189 17.77 4.40 -5.45
C ARG A 189 16.44 4.12 -6.16
N ALA A 190 16.10 2.84 -6.33
CA ALA A 190 14.82 2.41 -6.91
C ALA A 190 13.59 2.82 -6.09
N LEU A 191 13.70 2.86 -4.75
CA LEU A 191 12.63 3.21 -3.81
C LEU A 191 12.64 4.69 -3.41
N GLY A 192 13.79 5.35 -3.46
CA GLY A 192 13.92 6.77 -3.12
C GLY A 192 13.40 7.70 -4.21
N ARG A 193 13.45 7.28 -5.48
CA ARG A 193 13.02 8.11 -6.62
C ARG A 193 11.51 8.08 -6.87
N ARG A 194 10.81 7.02 -6.45
CA ARG A 194 9.38 6.83 -6.75
C ARG A 194 8.67 6.20 -5.57
N ALA A 195 7.45 6.68 -5.30
CA ALA A 195 6.55 6.02 -4.37
C ALA A 195 6.08 4.69 -4.96
N LEU A 196 6.10 3.63 -4.15
CA LEU A 196 5.43 2.37 -4.48
C LEU A 196 3.93 2.57 -4.24
N SER A 197 3.10 2.50 -5.28
CA SER A 197 1.65 2.61 -5.15
C SER A 197 0.97 1.30 -5.53
N LEU A 198 0.06 0.82 -4.69
CA LEU A 198 -0.71 -0.41 -4.86
C LEU A 198 -2.17 -0.15 -4.52
N ARG A 199 -3.10 -0.65 -5.34
CA ARG A 199 -4.52 -0.66 -5.00
C ARG A 199 -4.89 -1.96 -4.30
N VAL A 200 -5.73 -1.85 -3.27
CA VAL A 200 -6.27 -3.02 -2.55
C VAL A 200 -7.37 -3.67 -3.39
N ALA A 201 -7.08 -4.85 -3.92
CA ALA A 201 -8.00 -5.59 -4.78
C ALA A 201 -8.99 -6.49 -4.02
N ARG A 202 -8.69 -6.90 -2.78
CA ARG A 202 -9.52 -7.82 -1.99
C ARG A 202 -9.61 -7.36 -0.53
N SER A 203 -10.80 -7.41 0.04
CA SER A 203 -11.04 -7.05 1.44
C SER A 203 -10.46 -8.13 2.36
N GLY A 204 -10.07 -7.75 3.58
CA GLY A 204 -9.53 -8.67 4.59
C GLY A 204 -8.11 -9.19 4.33
N ARG A 205 -7.64 -9.24 3.07
CA ARG A 205 -6.27 -9.68 2.75
C ARG A 205 -5.25 -8.55 2.92
N PRO A 206 -4.20 -8.73 3.75
CA PRO A 206 -3.15 -7.73 3.90
C PRO A 206 -2.32 -7.58 2.62
N VAL A 207 -2.14 -6.35 2.15
CA VAL A 207 -1.19 -6.01 1.08
C VAL A 207 0.23 -6.09 1.62
N ARG A 208 1.08 -6.88 0.96
CA ARG A 208 2.50 -7.03 1.32
C ARG A 208 3.37 -6.08 0.51
N LEU A 209 4.07 -5.18 1.18
CA LEU A 209 5.01 -4.25 0.56
C LEU A 209 6.39 -4.90 0.37
N LYS A 210 6.49 -5.89 -0.51
CA LYS A 210 7.70 -6.73 -0.69
C LYS A 210 8.97 -5.90 -0.97
N ALA A 211 8.87 -4.85 -1.77
CA ALA A 211 10.02 -4.00 -2.11
C ALA A 211 10.64 -3.32 -0.87
N MET A 212 9.86 -3.14 0.19
CA MET A 212 10.31 -2.55 1.46
C MET A 212 10.73 -3.59 2.50
N GLN A 213 10.66 -4.89 2.21
CA GLN A 213 11.07 -5.95 3.14
C GLN A 213 12.57 -6.23 3.00
N ARG A 214 13.39 -5.31 3.51
CA ARG A 214 14.86 -5.35 3.39
C ARG A 214 15.57 -4.67 4.56
N GLY A 215 16.90 -4.59 4.47
CA GLY A 215 17.72 -3.84 5.42
C GLY A 215 17.67 -2.34 5.14
N PHE A 216 17.51 -1.56 6.20
CA PHE A 216 17.60 -0.09 6.19
C PHE A 216 18.57 0.38 7.26
N ARG A 217 19.34 1.42 6.92
CA ARG A 217 20.25 2.10 7.84
C ARG A 217 19.47 3.09 8.73
N SER A 218 20.06 3.45 9.86
CA SER A 218 19.59 4.56 10.68
C SER A 218 19.46 5.85 9.87
N GLY A 219 18.46 6.67 10.16
CA GLY A 219 18.18 7.92 9.42
C GLY A 219 17.17 7.76 8.29
N VAL A 220 16.90 6.54 7.85
CA VAL A 220 15.83 6.25 6.88
C VAL A 220 14.46 6.54 7.48
N ARG A 221 13.59 7.16 6.68
CA ARG A 221 12.16 7.35 6.97
C ARG A 221 11.32 6.56 5.97
N LEU A 222 10.47 5.68 6.49
CA LEU A 222 9.48 4.96 5.70
C LEU A 222 8.13 5.61 5.93
N GLU A 223 7.50 6.07 4.87
CA GLU A 223 6.19 6.71 4.93
C GLU A 223 5.18 5.83 4.21
N ILE A 224 4.07 5.53 4.87
CA ILE A 224 2.98 4.72 4.34
C ILE A 224 1.74 5.59 4.36
N HIS A 225 1.18 5.82 3.19
CA HIS A 225 -0.05 6.56 2.95
C HIS A 225 -1.13 5.56 2.55
N VAL A 226 -2.25 5.56 3.25
CA VAL A 226 -3.43 4.75 2.92
C VAL A 226 -4.58 5.71 2.72
N SER A 227 -5.04 5.84 1.47
CA SER A 227 -6.07 6.81 1.09
C SER A 227 -7.17 6.16 0.25
N ARG A 228 -8.34 6.81 0.24
CA ARG A 228 -9.47 6.52 -0.65
C ARG A 228 -10.13 7.86 -0.97
N SER A 229 -10.63 7.99 -2.20
CA SER A 229 -11.31 9.21 -2.64
C SER A 229 -12.45 9.59 -1.70
N GLY A 230 -12.50 10.86 -1.29
CA GLY A 230 -13.58 11.40 -0.45
C GLY A 230 -13.57 10.97 1.03
N LEU A 231 -12.58 10.20 1.49
CA LEU A 231 -12.52 9.69 2.87
C LEU A 231 -11.19 10.01 3.54
N TYR A 232 -11.22 10.20 4.85
CA TYR A 232 -10.02 10.37 5.65
C TYR A 232 -9.21 9.07 5.72
N GLY A 233 -7.96 9.19 5.30
CA GLY A 233 -7.01 8.10 5.26
C GLY A 233 -6.11 8.02 6.48
N LYS A 234 -5.12 7.12 6.41
CA LYS A 234 -4.09 6.94 7.43
C LYS A 234 -2.71 7.23 6.87
N TYR A 235 -1.90 7.93 7.64
CA TYR A 235 -0.47 8.10 7.41
C TYR A 235 0.29 7.45 8.56
N THR A 236 1.23 6.57 8.22
CA THR A 236 2.14 5.97 9.20
C THR A 236 3.57 6.24 8.78
N ARG A 237 4.34 6.85 9.67
CA ARG A 237 5.78 7.09 9.49
C ARG A 237 6.58 6.21 10.44
N PHE A 238 7.57 5.51 9.90
CA PHE A 238 8.58 4.79 10.66
C PHE A 238 9.94 5.46 10.47
N ARG A 239 10.53 5.98 11.54
CA ARG A 239 11.91 6.47 11.54
C ARG A 239 12.84 5.38 12.04
N ILE A 240 13.78 4.96 11.20
CA ILE A 240 14.77 3.95 11.55
C ILE A 240 15.84 4.58 12.43
N ARG A 241 16.04 4.02 13.62
CA ARG A 241 17.02 4.47 14.62
C ARG A 241 18.12 3.43 14.75
N ARG A 242 19.31 3.87 15.19
CA ARG A 242 20.45 2.98 15.40
C ARG A 242 20.22 2.16 16.67
N GLY A 243 20.33 0.83 16.58
CA GLY A 243 20.23 -0.08 17.72
C GLY A 243 18.87 -0.11 18.42
N GLN A 244 17.83 0.50 17.85
CA GLN A 244 16.51 0.64 18.47
C GLN A 244 15.39 0.29 17.49
N ALA A 245 14.23 -0.09 18.04
CA ALA A 245 13.03 -0.27 17.26
C ALA A 245 12.65 1.02 16.50
N PRO A 246 12.08 0.91 15.29
CA PRO A 246 11.63 2.07 14.51
C PRO A 246 10.67 2.93 15.33
N ALA A 247 10.93 4.24 15.39
CA ALA A 247 9.97 5.15 16.00
C ALA A 247 8.76 5.28 15.07
N ARG A 248 7.56 5.08 15.60
CA ARG A 248 6.31 5.09 14.86
C ARG A 248 5.55 6.39 15.14
N THR A 249 5.01 7.01 14.09
CA THR A 249 4.08 8.13 14.19
C THR A 249 2.90 7.86 13.28
N ASP A 250 1.68 7.88 13.83
CA ASP A 250 0.44 7.73 13.07
C ASP A 250 -0.28 9.09 13.00
N MET A 251 -0.78 9.43 11.82
CA MET A 251 -1.54 10.65 11.51
C MET A 251 -2.68 10.30 10.54
N CYS A 252 -3.58 11.25 10.31
CA CYS A 252 -4.63 11.12 9.29
C CYS A 252 -4.23 11.82 8.00
N LEU A 253 -4.76 11.31 6.88
CA LEU A 253 -4.66 11.97 5.58
C LEU A 253 -6.00 12.63 5.27
N SER A 254 -5.97 13.92 4.92
CA SER A 254 -7.16 14.62 4.45
C SER A 254 -7.67 14.01 3.13
N PRO A 255 -9.00 14.04 2.87
CA PRO A 255 -9.59 13.55 1.63
C PRO A 255 -9.28 14.42 0.41
N THR A 256 -8.67 15.59 0.62
CA THR A 256 -8.32 16.56 -0.43
C THR A 256 -7.14 16.10 -1.30
N ALA A 257 -7.07 16.59 -2.53
CA ALA A 257 -6.06 16.20 -3.52
C ALA A 257 -4.60 16.37 -3.04
N ALA A 258 -4.35 17.30 -2.11
CA ALA A 258 -3.04 17.55 -1.54
C ALA A 258 -2.70 16.68 -0.31
N ALA A 259 -3.54 15.69 0.05
CA ALA A 259 -3.42 14.69 1.12
C ALA A 259 -2.21 14.89 2.06
N ARG A 260 -2.28 15.96 2.87
CA ARG A 260 -1.22 16.30 3.83
C ARG A 260 -1.47 15.52 5.13
N PRO A 261 -0.44 14.92 5.73
CA PRO A 261 -0.58 14.31 7.05
C PRO A 261 -0.95 15.37 8.10
N ALA A 262 -2.02 15.14 8.85
CA ALA A 262 -2.50 16.00 9.92
C ALA A 262 -2.94 15.16 11.13
N ARG A 263 -3.15 15.80 12.29
CA ARG A 263 -3.76 15.12 13.43
C ARG A 263 -5.14 14.59 13.04
N CYS A 264 -5.50 13.42 13.53
CA CYS A 264 -6.80 12.83 13.25
C CYS A 264 -7.91 13.66 13.94
N PRO A 265 -8.95 14.10 13.21
CA PRO A 265 -10.08 14.76 13.83
C PRO A 265 -10.78 13.78 14.78
N GLY A 266 -11.17 14.23 15.97
CA GLY A 266 -11.85 13.39 16.97
C GLY A 266 -10.95 12.43 17.76
N ALA A 267 -9.63 12.44 17.57
CA ALA A 267 -8.71 11.78 18.50
C ALA A 267 -8.56 12.64 19.76
N ARG A 268 -9.43 12.41 20.76
CA ARG A 268 -9.25 12.84 22.15
C ARG A 268 -8.57 11.74 22.94
#